data_AF-A0A964ZXX6-F1
#
_entry.id   AF-A0A964ZXX6-F1
#
_cell.length_a   1.000
_cell.length_b   1.000
_cell.length_c   1.000
_cell.angle_alpha   90.00
_cell.angle_beta   90.00
_cell.angle_gamma   90.00
#
_symmetry.space_group_name_H-M   'P 1'
#
loop_
_entity.id
_entity.type
_entity.pdbx_description
1 polymer ?
#
loop_
_entity_poly.entity_id
_entity_poly.type
_entity_poly.pdbx_seq_one_letter_code
_entity_poly.pdbx_strand_id
1 'polypeptide(L)'
;GIIDQDGVVRGELVGKSSRIVGDDRTFSYLFYEQGDTKLYVTQNDVRAIQLAKAALRAGIDLLVEHAGSPVVHDIRLAGAFGAHIDPVYAMVLGLVPDCPVAGVRAVGNAAGAGAVQSLLSRKLRYEMEDAVRKVTKIETATEPRFQQLFVEAMAFPHKTAEAPNLAKVIDLPARSVGNGEGPTRSGRRRRSSSGVAE
;
A
#
# COMPACT_ATOMS: atom_id res chain seq x y z
N GLY A 1 -14.98 -4.86 4.55
CA GLY A 1 -16.24 -4.82 5.31
C GLY A 1 -16.11 -4.03 6.59
N ILE A 2 -15.13 -4.36 7.44
CA ILE A 2 -14.85 -3.64 8.70
C ILE A 2 -14.26 -2.25 8.45
N ILE A 3 -13.26 -2.17 7.55
CA ILE A 3 -12.73 -0.91 7.04
C ILE A 3 -13.36 -0.58 5.69
N ASP A 4 -13.44 0.71 5.38
CA ASP A 4 -13.71 1.19 4.03
C ASP A 4 -12.44 1.22 3.14
N GLN A 5 -12.62 1.69 1.90
CA GLN A 5 -11.54 1.77 0.91
C GLN A 5 -10.43 2.75 1.35
N ASP A 6 -10.76 3.77 2.14
CA ASP A 6 -9.80 4.77 2.65
C ASP A 6 -9.12 4.32 3.94
N GLY A 7 -9.39 3.10 4.40
CA GLY A 7 -8.80 2.49 5.58
C GLY A 7 -9.43 2.97 6.89
N VAL A 8 -10.60 3.59 6.85
CA VAL A 8 -11.32 4.03 8.06
C VAL A 8 -12.11 2.86 8.63
N VAL A 9 -11.93 2.59 9.93
CA VAL A 9 -12.74 1.61 10.66
C VAL A 9 -14.16 2.13 10.82
N ARG A 10 -15.13 1.37 10.34
CA ARG A 10 -16.54 1.79 10.25
C ARG A 10 -17.23 1.74 11.61
N GLY A 11 -17.41 2.91 12.22
CA GLY A 11 -18.15 3.07 13.48
C GLY A 11 -19.63 2.68 13.42
N GLU A 12 -20.25 2.72 12.24
CA GLU A 12 -21.62 2.23 11.99
C GLU A 12 -21.81 0.72 12.28
N LEU A 13 -20.70 0.00 12.48
CA LEU A 13 -20.71 -1.41 12.88
C LEU A 13 -20.73 -1.60 14.40
N VAL A 14 -20.58 -0.54 15.18
CA VAL A 14 -20.78 -0.56 16.64
C VAL A 14 -22.23 -0.96 16.92
N GLY A 15 -22.41 -2.09 17.61
CA GLY A 15 -23.72 -2.72 17.86
C GLY A 15 -24.06 -3.86 16.91
N LYS A 16 -23.42 -3.95 15.72
CA LYS A 16 -23.50 -5.12 14.83
C LYS A 16 -22.39 -6.14 15.14
N SER A 17 -21.28 -5.68 15.68
CA SER A 17 -20.16 -6.53 16.10
C SER A 17 -19.62 -6.05 17.44
N SER A 18 -19.49 -6.98 18.39
CA SER A 18 -18.83 -6.73 19.68
C SER A 18 -17.33 -6.45 19.56
N ARG A 19 -16.75 -6.71 18.38
CA ARG A 19 -15.32 -6.49 18.12
C ARG A 19 -15.00 -5.07 17.65
N ILE A 20 -15.99 -4.23 17.34
CA ILE A 20 -15.75 -2.83 16.97
C ILE A 20 -15.97 -1.98 18.22
N VAL A 21 -14.90 -1.34 18.69
CA VAL A 21 -14.89 -0.59 19.95
C VAL A 21 -14.50 0.85 19.66
N GLY A 22 -15.15 1.80 20.34
CA GLY A 22 -14.77 3.21 20.27
C GLY A 22 -13.38 3.44 20.86
N ASP A 23 -12.61 4.29 20.19
CA ASP A 23 -11.23 4.65 20.55
C ASP A 23 -11.04 6.16 20.29
N ASP A 24 -11.30 6.96 21.32
CA ASP A 24 -11.43 8.42 21.28
C ASP A 24 -12.39 8.93 20.19
N ARG A 25 -11.84 9.49 19.10
CA ARG A 25 -12.59 10.02 17.94
C ARG A 25 -12.68 9.01 16.80
N THR A 26 -12.18 7.81 17.00
CA THR A 26 -12.04 6.75 16.00
C THR A 26 -12.60 5.42 16.54
N PHE A 27 -12.38 4.34 15.79
CA PHE A 27 -12.79 3.00 16.16
C PHE A 27 -11.64 2.03 15.96
N SER A 28 -11.59 1.02 16.81
CA SER A 28 -10.57 -0.02 16.82
C SER A 28 -11.23 -1.41 16.72
N TYR A 29 -10.52 -2.36 16.13
CA TYR A 29 -10.98 -3.75 16.02
C TYR A 29 -10.33 -4.61 17.09
N LEU A 30 -11.14 -5.18 18.00
CA LEU A 30 -10.70 -6.17 18.98
C LEU A 30 -10.37 -7.48 18.27
N PHE A 31 -9.07 -7.74 18.13
CA PHE A 31 -8.54 -8.91 17.46
C PHE A 31 -8.51 -10.13 18.38
N TYR A 32 -8.11 -9.92 19.63
CA TYR A 32 -7.96 -10.98 20.62
C TYR A 32 -8.37 -10.51 22.02
N GLU A 33 -9.03 -11.38 22.78
CA GLU A 33 -9.41 -11.15 24.18
C GLU A 33 -9.32 -12.46 24.96
N GLN A 34 -8.55 -12.46 26.05
CA GLN A 34 -8.52 -13.54 27.03
C GLN A 34 -8.21 -12.98 28.42
N GLY A 35 -9.17 -13.08 29.33
CA GLY A 35 -9.08 -12.44 30.65
C GLY A 35 -8.86 -10.94 30.50
N ASP A 36 -7.81 -10.42 31.14
CA ASP A 36 -7.43 -9.00 31.07
C ASP A 36 -6.59 -8.65 29.82
N THR A 37 -6.18 -9.65 29.04
CA THR A 37 -5.35 -9.41 27.83
C THR A 37 -6.23 -9.11 26.64
N LYS A 38 -6.09 -7.91 26.07
CA LYS A 38 -6.79 -7.48 24.86
C LYS A 38 -5.80 -6.99 23.81
N LEU A 39 -5.97 -7.45 22.57
CA LEU A 39 -5.21 -6.98 21.41
C LEU A 39 -6.15 -6.29 20.43
N TYR A 40 -5.80 -5.07 20.05
CA TYR A 40 -6.55 -4.26 19.11
C TYR A 40 -5.75 -4.02 17.84
N VAL A 41 -6.46 -3.87 16.74
CA VAL A 41 -5.97 -3.19 15.54
C VAL A 41 -6.59 -1.81 15.55
N THR A 42 -5.76 -0.79 15.76
CA THR A 42 -6.21 0.59 15.87
C THR A 42 -6.32 1.27 14.50
N GLN A 43 -6.99 2.41 14.47
CA GLN A 43 -7.02 3.25 13.27
C GLN A 43 -5.60 3.68 12.84
N ASN A 44 -4.69 3.91 13.79
CA ASN A 44 -3.30 4.28 13.52
C ASN A 44 -2.50 3.11 12.94
N ASP A 45 -2.76 1.88 13.37
CA ASP A 45 -2.13 0.69 12.79
C ASP A 45 -2.53 0.52 11.32
N VAL A 46 -3.82 0.71 11.01
CA VAL A 46 -4.30 0.69 9.61
C VAL A 46 -3.60 1.76 8.78
N ARG A 47 -3.45 2.99 9.33
CA ARG A 47 -2.74 4.09 8.66
C ARG A 47 -1.26 3.76 8.43
N ALA A 48 -0.58 3.15 9.40
CA ALA A 48 0.81 2.73 9.26
C ALA A 48 0.98 1.71 8.12
N ILE A 49 0.08 0.73 8.03
CA ILE A 49 0.07 -0.25 6.93
C ILE A 49 -0.20 0.44 5.59
N GLN A 50 -1.15 1.39 5.53
CA GLN A 50 -1.42 2.16 4.31
C GLN A 50 -0.17 2.89 3.82
N LEU A 51 0.52 3.62 4.70
CA LEU A 51 1.73 4.35 4.36
C LEU A 51 2.82 3.42 3.81
N ALA A 52 3.05 2.29 4.49
CA ALA A 52 4.06 1.31 4.08
C ALA A 52 3.73 0.69 2.72
N LYS A 53 2.49 0.20 2.54
CA LYS A 53 2.10 -0.47 1.29
C LYS A 53 1.98 0.50 0.12
N ALA A 54 1.55 1.75 0.36
CA ALA A 54 1.47 2.79 -0.66
C ALA A 54 2.85 3.19 -1.17
N ALA A 55 3.85 3.30 -0.29
CA ALA A 55 5.23 3.58 -0.70
C ALA A 55 5.79 2.50 -1.63
N LEU A 56 5.57 1.22 -1.28
CA LEU A 56 6.01 0.10 -2.11
C LEU A 56 5.27 0.08 -3.46
N ARG A 57 3.95 0.18 -3.42
CA ARG A 57 3.11 0.12 -4.62
C ARG A 57 3.40 1.28 -5.58
N ALA A 58 3.53 2.50 -5.07
CA ALA A 58 3.89 3.67 -5.88
C ALA A 58 5.27 3.53 -6.53
N GLY A 59 6.24 2.96 -5.82
CA GLY A 59 7.55 2.65 -6.39
C GLY A 59 7.44 1.64 -7.54
N ILE A 60 6.64 0.58 -7.38
CA ILE A 60 6.41 -0.42 -8.44
C ILE A 60 5.72 0.23 -9.65
N ASP A 61 4.64 0.97 -9.43
CA ASP A 61 3.86 1.59 -10.51
C ASP A 61 4.71 2.61 -11.27
N LEU A 62 5.55 3.38 -10.58
CA LEU A 62 6.51 4.29 -11.20
C LEU A 62 7.52 3.55 -12.09
N LEU A 63 8.08 2.45 -11.60
CA LEU A 63 9.03 1.64 -12.39
C LEU A 63 8.35 0.99 -13.61
N VAL A 64 7.10 0.56 -13.47
CA VAL A 64 6.28 0.04 -14.58
C VAL A 64 6.03 1.14 -15.62
N GLU A 65 5.69 2.36 -15.20
CA GLU A 65 5.54 3.51 -16.10
C GLU A 65 6.85 3.81 -16.86
N HIS A 66 7.99 3.89 -16.15
CA HIS A 66 9.30 4.10 -16.76
C HIS A 66 9.71 2.98 -17.73
N ALA A 67 9.23 1.75 -17.50
CA ALA A 67 9.43 0.61 -18.40
C ALA A 67 8.48 0.59 -19.61
N GLY A 68 7.63 1.60 -19.79
CA GLY A 68 6.66 1.68 -20.89
C GLY A 68 5.34 0.94 -20.60
N SER A 69 4.99 0.81 -19.32
CA SER A 69 3.75 0.17 -18.84
C SER A 69 3.51 -1.26 -19.35
N PRO A 70 4.50 -2.18 -19.22
CA PRO A 70 4.32 -3.56 -19.63
C PRO A 70 3.28 -4.28 -18.76
N VAL A 71 2.71 -5.36 -19.30
CA VAL A 71 1.88 -6.27 -18.51
C VAL A 71 2.75 -7.02 -17.51
N VAL A 72 2.39 -6.94 -16.23
CA VAL A 72 3.08 -7.65 -15.15
C VAL A 72 2.53 -9.08 -15.04
N HIS A 73 3.41 -10.08 -15.18
CA HIS A 73 3.03 -11.49 -15.16
C HIS A 73 3.51 -12.25 -13.91
N ASP A 74 4.68 -11.91 -13.36
CA ASP A 74 5.30 -12.59 -12.22
C ASP A 74 5.83 -11.54 -11.24
N ILE A 75 5.54 -11.73 -9.96
CA ILE A 75 5.96 -10.85 -8.87
C ILE A 75 6.62 -11.70 -7.79
N ARG A 76 7.90 -11.44 -7.56
CA ARG A 76 8.73 -12.18 -6.60
C ARG A 76 8.97 -11.33 -5.36
N LEU A 77 8.40 -11.75 -4.24
CA LEU A 77 8.54 -11.07 -2.96
C LEU A 77 9.71 -11.67 -2.17
N ALA A 78 10.79 -10.90 -2.07
CA ALA A 78 11.96 -11.25 -1.27
C ALA A 78 11.90 -10.60 0.13
N GLY A 79 12.72 -11.12 1.04
CA GLY A 79 12.87 -10.60 2.40
C GLY A 79 11.84 -11.16 3.38
N ALA A 80 11.99 -10.80 4.66
CA ALA A 80 11.18 -11.33 5.76
C ALA A 80 9.68 -11.04 5.57
N PHE A 81 9.34 -9.87 5.03
CA PHE A 81 7.95 -9.50 4.74
C PHE A 81 7.35 -10.34 3.60
N GLY A 82 8.14 -10.67 2.59
CA GLY A 82 7.71 -11.49 1.46
C GLY A 82 7.61 -12.99 1.75
N ALA A 83 8.30 -13.49 2.79
CA ALA A 83 8.47 -14.93 3.02
C ALA A 83 7.17 -15.67 3.42
N HIS A 84 6.22 -14.98 4.02
CA HIS A 84 5.00 -15.60 4.59
C HIS A 84 3.70 -14.91 4.19
N ILE A 85 3.75 -13.96 3.26
CA ILE A 85 2.55 -13.26 2.82
C ILE A 85 1.76 -14.11 1.83
N ASP A 86 0.47 -14.27 2.09
CA ASP A 86 -0.45 -14.92 1.14
C ASP A 86 -0.60 -14.04 -0.13
N PRO A 87 -0.44 -14.62 -1.33
CA PRO A 87 -0.59 -13.90 -2.60
C PRO A 87 -1.89 -13.12 -2.75
N VAL A 88 -3.02 -13.72 -2.37
CA VAL A 88 -4.34 -13.09 -2.49
C VAL A 88 -4.42 -11.93 -1.50
N TYR A 89 -3.99 -12.12 -0.26
CA TYR A 89 -4.00 -11.02 0.72
C TYR A 89 -3.04 -9.89 0.37
N ALA A 90 -1.89 -10.15 -0.24
CA ALA A 90 -1.00 -9.11 -0.77
C ALA A 90 -1.69 -8.26 -1.85
N MET A 91 -2.45 -8.90 -2.74
CA MET A 91 -3.23 -8.21 -3.78
C MET A 91 -4.42 -7.45 -3.20
N VAL A 92 -5.13 -8.01 -2.23
CA VAL A 92 -6.23 -7.33 -1.50
C VAL A 92 -5.73 -6.10 -0.77
N LEU A 93 -4.57 -6.21 -0.12
CA LEU A 93 -3.92 -5.07 0.54
C LEU A 93 -3.49 -4.00 -0.48
N GLY A 94 -3.33 -4.39 -1.74
CA GLY A 94 -2.83 -3.52 -2.80
C GLY A 94 -1.33 -3.30 -2.74
N LEU A 95 -0.60 -4.24 -2.15
CA LEU A 95 0.85 -4.20 -2.00
C LEU A 95 1.57 -4.24 -3.37
N VAL A 96 0.96 -4.94 -4.32
CA VAL A 96 1.51 -5.23 -5.65
C VAL A 96 0.45 -4.98 -6.73
N PRO A 97 0.83 -4.70 -7.99
CA PRO A 97 -0.10 -4.57 -9.09
C PRO A 97 -0.85 -5.87 -9.38
N ASP A 98 -2.01 -5.74 -10.03
CA ASP A 98 -2.83 -6.89 -10.39
C ASP A 98 -2.12 -7.73 -11.46
N CYS A 99 -2.03 -9.04 -11.21
CA CYS A 99 -1.51 -10.03 -12.11
C CYS A 99 -2.17 -11.39 -11.77
N PRO A 100 -1.98 -12.45 -12.57
CA PRO A 100 -2.47 -13.77 -12.19
C PRO A 100 -1.93 -14.16 -10.81
N VAL A 101 -2.80 -14.61 -9.89
CA VAL A 101 -2.41 -14.92 -8.50
C VAL A 101 -1.25 -15.93 -8.44
N ALA A 102 -1.24 -16.91 -9.35
CA ALA A 102 -0.16 -17.90 -9.47
C ALA A 102 1.22 -17.28 -9.83
N GLY A 103 1.25 -16.04 -10.33
CA GLY A 103 2.46 -15.28 -10.61
C GLY A 103 3.03 -14.56 -9.39
N VAL A 104 2.29 -14.45 -8.28
CA VAL A 104 2.77 -13.80 -7.05
C VAL A 104 3.33 -14.86 -6.10
N ARG A 105 4.61 -14.78 -5.76
CA ARG A 105 5.26 -15.77 -4.89
C ARG A 105 6.38 -15.21 -4.03
N ALA A 106 6.51 -15.77 -2.84
CA ALA A 106 7.64 -15.57 -1.96
C ALA A 106 8.91 -16.25 -2.52
N VAL A 107 10.04 -15.55 -2.48
CA VAL A 107 11.36 -16.12 -2.82
C VAL A 107 12.32 -16.17 -1.62
N GLY A 108 11.84 -15.76 -0.44
CA GLY A 108 12.60 -15.80 0.81
C GLY A 108 13.77 -14.81 0.84
N ASN A 109 14.86 -15.18 1.53
CA ASN A 109 16.04 -14.33 1.67
C ASN A 109 16.93 -14.38 0.41
N ALA A 110 16.52 -13.65 -0.62
CA ALA A 110 17.25 -13.57 -1.89
C ALA A 110 18.67 -13.00 -1.73
N ALA A 111 18.87 -12.04 -0.82
CA ALA A 111 20.19 -11.47 -0.55
C ALA A 111 21.16 -12.52 0.03
N GLY A 112 20.71 -13.31 1.01
CA GLY A 112 21.48 -14.40 1.59
C GLY A 112 21.78 -15.51 0.58
N ALA A 113 20.79 -15.90 -0.22
CA ALA A 113 20.99 -16.86 -1.31
C ALA A 113 22.03 -16.36 -2.33
N GLY A 114 21.94 -15.09 -2.74
CA GLY A 114 22.90 -14.45 -3.64
C GLY A 114 24.32 -14.40 -3.08
N ALA A 115 24.47 -14.12 -1.77
CA ALA A 115 25.77 -14.11 -1.11
C ALA A 115 26.44 -15.49 -1.14
N VAL A 116 25.68 -16.56 -0.84
CA VAL A 116 26.17 -17.94 -0.91
C VAL A 116 26.56 -18.30 -2.35
N GLN A 117 25.72 -17.98 -3.34
CA GLN A 117 26.01 -18.23 -4.75
C GLN A 117 27.28 -17.53 -5.21
N SER A 118 27.46 -16.26 -4.84
CA SER A 118 28.65 -15.47 -5.16
C SER A 118 29.90 -16.01 -4.47
N LEU A 119 29.78 -16.55 -3.25
CA LEU A 119 30.91 -17.16 -2.53
C LEU A 119 31.34 -18.48 -3.18
N LEU A 120 30.39 -19.33 -3.54
CA LEU A 120 30.64 -20.69 -4.02
C LEU A 120 30.95 -20.77 -5.54
N SER A 121 30.57 -19.75 -6.33
CA SER A 121 30.76 -19.75 -7.78
C SER A 121 31.30 -18.43 -8.30
N ARG A 122 32.53 -18.46 -8.83
CA ARG A 122 33.14 -17.30 -9.51
C ARG A 122 32.33 -16.89 -10.74
N LYS A 123 31.78 -17.87 -11.48
CA LYS A 123 30.93 -17.59 -12.65
C LYS A 123 29.70 -16.78 -12.25
N LEU A 124 28.95 -17.24 -11.23
CA LEU A 124 27.76 -16.52 -10.75
C LEU A 124 28.11 -15.14 -10.20
N ARG A 125 29.25 -15.01 -9.51
CA ARG A 125 29.76 -13.71 -9.08
C ARG A 125 29.96 -12.73 -10.24
N TYR A 126 30.63 -13.15 -11.31
CA TYR A 126 30.83 -12.30 -12.49
C TYR A 126 29.51 -11.95 -13.19
N GLU A 127 28.57 -12.90 -13.28
CA GLU A 127 27.23 -12.64 -13.82
C GLU A 127 26.48 -11.60 -12.99
N MET A 128 26.56 -11.66 -11.65
CA MET A 128 25.97 -10.66 -10.75
C MET A 128 26.62 -9.28 -10.92
N GLU A 129 27.95 -9.22 -11.02
CA GLU A 129 28.69 -7.97 -11.25
C GLU A 129 28.30 -7.30 -12.57
N ASP A 130 28.14 -8.09 -13.65
CA ASP A 130 27.68 -7.59 -14.94
C ASP A 130 26.21 -7.14 -14.89
N ALA A 131 25.34 -7.88 -14.21
CA ALA A 131 23.93 -7.51 -14.05
C ALA A 131 23.77 -6.18 -13.30
N VAL A 132 24.53 -5.95 -12.22
CA VAL A 132 24.49 -4.70 -11.45
C VAL A 132 24.85 -3.48 -12.30
N ARG A 133 25.80 -3.62 -13.25
CA ARG A 133 26.19 -2.52 -14.15
C ARG A 133 25.07 -2.08 -15.11
N LYS A 134 24.07 -2.94 -15.32
CA LYS A 134 22.92 -2.68 -16.20
C LYS A 134 21.72 -2.09 -15.45
N VAL A 135 21.80 -1.98 -14.12
CA VAL A 135 20.71 -1.42 -13.30
C VAL A 135 20.66 0.09 -13.47
N THR A 136 19.51 0.60 -13.92
CA THR A 136 19.21 2.03 -13.89
C THR A 136 18.48 2.37 -12.60
N LYS A 137 19.07 3.29 -11.81
CA LYS A 137 18.43 3.80 -10.59
C LYS A 137 17.43 4.90 -10.96
N ILE A 138 16.19 4.75 -10.50
CA ILE A 138 15.17 5.80 -10.50
C ILE A 138 15.07 6.37 -9.08
N GLU A 139 15.25 7.68 -8.92
CA GLU A 139 15.20 8.36 -7.62
C GLU A 139 13.79 8.89 -7.36
N THR A 140 13.04 8.17 -6.52
CA THR A 140 11.62 8.47 -6.28
C THR A 140 11.38 9.88 -5.72
N ALA A 141 12.32 10.41 -4.94
CA ALA A 141 12.22 11.75 -4.36
C ALA A 141 12.21 12.88 -5.41
N THR A 142 12.77 12.64 -6.59
CA THR A 142 12.82 13.63 -7.69
C THR A 142 11.74 13.41 -8.75
N GLU A 143 10.98 12.31 -8.64
CA GLU A 143 10.01 11.90 -9.64
C GLU A 143 8.65 12.57 -9.42
N PRO A 144 8.19 13.47 -10.31
CA PRO A 144 6.97 14.25 -10.09
C PRO A 144 5.72 13.38 -9.92
N ARG A 145 5.71 12.20 -10.55
CA ARG A 145 4.60 11.23 -10.51
C ARG A 145 4.48 10.52 -9.16
N PHE A 146 5.56 10.42 -8.38
CA PHE A 146 5.61 9.55 -7.20
C PHE A 146 4.56 9.93 -6.15
N GLN A 147 4.38 11.23 -5.86
CA GLN A 147 3.39 11.67 -4.87
C GLN A 147 1.96 11.32 -5.30
N GLN A 148 1.64 11.46 -6.59
CA GLN A 148 0.33 11.10 -7.11
C GLN A 148 0.10 9.58 -6.98
N LEU A 149 1.04 8.78 -7.44
CA LEU A 149 0.99 7.31 -7.34
C LEU A 149 0.85 6.85 -5.88
N PHE A 150 1.57 7.49 -4.96
CA PHE A 150 1.46 7.23 -3.52
C PHE A 150 0.06 7.49 -2.99
N VAL A 151 -0.54 8.65 -3.29
CA VAL A 151 -1.90 8.99 -2.85
C VAL A 151 -2.93 8.03 -3.42
N GLU A 152 -2.80 7.64 -4.68
CA GLU A 152 -3.70 6.65 -5.31
C GLU A 152 -3.56 5.25 -4.68
N ALA A 153 -2.33 4.89 -4.29
CA ALA A 153 -2.02 3.63 -3.63
C ALA A 153 -2.38 3.57 -2.13
N MET A 154 -2.80 4.67 -1.50
CA MET A 154 -3.26 4.68 -0.10
C MET A 154 -4.58 3.92 0.10
N ALA A 155 -5.46 3.93 -0.90
CA ALA A 155 -6.74 3.22 -0.86
C ALA A 155 -6.57 1.70 -0.95
N PHE A 156 -7.49 0.90 -0.41
CA PHE A 156 -7.47 -0.56 -0.50
C PHE A 156 -8.41 -1.10 -1.60
N PRO A 157 -7.92 -1.92 -2.58
CA PRO A 157 -6.51 -2.20 -2.86
C PRO A 157 -5.80 -1.00 -3.51
N HIS A 158 -6.52 -0.19 -4.29
CA HIS A 158 -6.01 1.00 -4.96
C HIS A 158 -7.19 1.93 -5.30
N LYS A 159 -6.95 3.23 -5.50
CA LYS A 159 -8.02 4.20 -5.79
C LYS A 159 -8.56 4.05 -7.22
N THR A 160 -7.65 3.94 -8.19
CA THR A 160 -7.94 4.00 -9.63
C THR A 160 -7.69 2.66 -10.35
N ALA A 161 -6.51 2.06 -10.16
CA ALA A 161 -6.10 0.80 -10.79
C ALA A 161 -7.15 -0.31 -10.69
N GLU A 162 -7.45 -0.95 -11.82
CA GLU A 162 -8.32 -2.11 -11.90
C GLU A 162 -7.64 -3.38 -11.38
N ALA A 163 -8.45 -4.36 -10.96
CA ALA A 163 -7.96 -5.63 -10.44
C ALA A 163 -8.75 -6.83 -11.01
N PRO A 164 -8.76 -7.02 -12.34
CA PRO A 164 -9.55 -8.06 -13.00
C PRO A 164 -9.10 -9.48 -12.63
N ASN A 165 -7.83 -9.71 -12.28
CA ASN A 165 -7.39 -11.03 -11.83
C ASN A 165 -7.84 -11.30 -10.39
N LEU A 166 -7.70 -10.32 -9.50
CA LEU A 166 -8.20 -10.44 -8.13
C LEU A 166 -9.72 -10.65 -8.07
N ALA A 167 -10.49 -9.93 -8.90
CA ALA A 167 -11.95 -10.04 -8.97
C ALA A 167 -12.46 -11.43 -9.40
N LYS A 168 -11.61 -12.26 -10.02
CA LYS A 168 -11.96 -13.66 -10.37
C LYS A 168 -11.83 -14.60 -9.17
N VAL A 169 -11.11 -14.19 -8.13
CA VAL A 169 -10.75 -15.05 -6.98
C VAL A 169 -11.56 -14.66 -5.74
N ILE A 170 -11.91 -13.38 -5.62
CA ILE A 170 -12.67 -12.86 -4.48
C ILE A 170 -13.74 -11.85 -4.91
N ASP A 171 -14.78 -11.72 -4.10
CA ASP A 171 -15.78 -10.66 -4.24
C ASP A 171 -15.21 -9.33 -3.72
N LEU A 172 -14.93 -8.42 -4.65
CA LEU A 172 -14.44 -7.08 -4.31
C LEU A 172 -15.61 -6.18 -3.88
N PRO A 173 -15.43 -5.35 -2.83
CA PRO A 173 -16.43 -4.36 -2.46
C PRO A 173 -16.61 -3.33 -3.58
N ALA A 174 -17.82 -2.80 -3.70
CA ALA A 174 -18.10 -1.69 -4.62
C ALA A 174 -17.18 -0.49 -4.30
N ARG A 175 -16.57 0.09 -5.33
CA ARG A 175 -15.72 1.28 -5.19
C ARG A 175 -16.57 2.46 -4.74
N SER A 176 -16.09 3.24 -3.78
CA SER A 176 -16.71 4.52 -3.49
C SER A 176 -16.37 5.49 -4.63
N VAL A 177 -17.38 5.96 -5.35
CA VAL A 177 -17.20 7.00 -6.37
C VAL A 177 -17.05 8.32 -5.63
N GLY A 178 -15.83 8.63 -5.16
CA GLY A 178 -15.54 9.91 -4.54
C GLY A 178 -15.51 11.01 -5.60
N ASN A 179 -16.48 11.94 -5.55
CA ASN A 179 -16.45 13.18 -6.32
C ASN A 179 -15.07 13.84 -6.20
N GLY A 180 -14.41 14.06 -7.34
CA GLY A 180 -13.08 14.66 -7.45
C GLY A 180 -13.03 16.15 -7.14
N GLU A 181 -13.65 16.60 -6.05
CA GLU A 181 -13.51 17.97 -5.55
C GLU A 181 -12.87 17.92 -4.16
N GLY A 182 -11.55 18.15 -4.13
CA GLY A 182 -10.87 18.49 -2.89
C GLY A 182 -11.49 19.74 -2.26
N PRO A 183 -11.40 19.92 -0.93
CA PRO A 183 -12.01 21.06 -0.28
C PRO A 183 -11.41 22.35 -0.82
N THR A 184 -12.19 23.11 -1.59
CA THR A 184 -11.90 24.50 -1.92
C THR A 184 -11.66 25.25 -0.61
N ARG A 185 -10.41 25.67 -0.39
CA ARG A 185 -10.01 26.55 0.71
C ARG A 185 -10.84 27.84 0.61
N SER A 186 -11.97 27.88 1.33
CA SER A 186 -12.79 29.07 1.41
C SER A 186 -12.12 30.13 2.31
N GLY A 187 -11.90 31.30 1.72
CA GLY A 187 -11.99 32.59 2.41
C GLY A 187 -10.99 32.88 3.53
N ARG A 188 -9.72 33.17 3.18
CA ARG A 188 -8.89 34.05 4.02
C ARG A 188 -9.49 35.45 3.96
N ARG A 189 -10.41 35.75 4.89
CA ARG A 189 -10.98 37.09 5.12
C ARG A 189 -9.83 38.08 5.35
N ARG A 190 -9.53 38.90 4.33
CA ARG A 190 -8.73 40.12 4.47
C ARG A 190 -9.49 41.06 5.41
N ARG A 191 -8.98 41.25 6.63
CA ARG A 191 -9.35 42.40 7.47
C ARG A 191 -8.73 43.63 6.82
N SER A 192 -9.56 44.45 6.17
CA SER A 192 -9.22 45.82 5.80
C SER A 192 -9.17 46.67 7.07
N SER A 193 -8.00 47.20 7.39
CA SER A 193 -7.83 48.28 8.35
C SER A 193 -8.35 49.57 7.73
N SER A 194 -9.55 50.00 8.11
CA SER A 194 -10.02 51.37 7.94
C SER A 194 -9.93 52.06 9.31
N GLY A 195 -9.01 53.01 9.43
CA GLY A 195 -9.02 53.97 10.52
C GLY A 195 -10.00 55.10 10.22
N VAL A 196 -10.68 55.59 11.27
CA VAL A 196 -11.23 56.94 11.48
C VAL A 196 -11.41 57.02 13.01
N ALA A 197 -10.53 57.71 13.76
CA ALA A 197 -10.64 59.11 14.18
C ALA A 197 -11.94 59.44 14.93
N GLU A 198 -11.87 59.42 16.27
CA GLU A 198 -12.18 60.53 17.19
C GLU A 198 -11.46 60.28 18.53
#